data_AF-A0A5E4Q6H5-F1
#
_entry.id   AF-A0A5E4Q6H5-F1
#
_cell.length_a   1.000
_cell.length_b   1.000
_cell.length_c   1.000
_cell.angle_alpha   90.00
_cell.angle_beta   90.00
_cell.angle_gamma   90.00
#
_symmetry.space_group_name_H-M   'P 1'
#
loop_
_entity.id
_entity.type
_entity.pdbx_description
1 polymer ?
#
loop_
_entity_poly.entity_id
_entity_poly.type
_entity_poly.pdbx_seq_one_letter_code
_entity_poly.pdbx_strand_id
1 'polypeptide(L)'
;MSSTARKRYESLLFQYETTNKTDFRYGAIKEYPKTVYKPRASHSVRGRPLYKHIHTMAEWKGARPSFDLMITPKEIVRTNPKVVQKPFSKPIDEEREEVQKSRPRLVMTPAVSMDDIDDPQARNILCGDMYKSQMRREYVPLNVASQDIKAPLPGLPAPANPITLPKLQPPLVSPEWRMESVSWDQKQLRTYSDHTRDFWLGQKVPRCRACEETAIIDKHRKMIKQVKK
;
A
#
# COMPACT_ATOMS: atom_id res chain seq x y z
N MET A 1 35.49 -13.35 5.09
CA MET A 1 35.68 -12.35 4.01
C MET A 1 37.17 -12.08 3.85
N SER A 2 37.69 -11.98 2.62
CA SER A 2 39.10 -11.59 2.43
C SER A 2 39.35 -10.18 2.97
N SER A 3 40.54 -9.93 3.51
CA SER A 3 40.90 -8.64 4.11
C SER A 3 40.75 -7.47 3.12
N THR A 4 40.91 -7.74 1.83
CA THR A 4 40.79 -6.77 0.74
C THR A 4 39.35 -6.34 0.47
N ALA A 5 38.39 -7.27 0.51
CA ALA A 5 36.97 -6.95 0.33
C ALA A 5 36.46 -6.10 1.49
N ARG A 6 36.87 -6.43 2.73
CA ARG A 6 36.49 -5.69 3.92
C ARG A 6 37.00 -4.24 3.88
N LYS A 7 38.27 -4.03 3.51
CA LYS A 7 38.86 -2.69 3.34
C LYS A 7 38.15 -1.83 2.28
N ARG A 8 37.67 -2.45 1.20
CA ARG A 8 36.95 -1.72 0.13
C ARG A 8 35.57 -1.24 0.57
N TYR A 9 34.81 -2.09 1.27
CA TYR A 9 33.51 -1.67 1.82
C TYR A 9 33.67 -0.67 2.96
N GLU A 10 34.73 -0.82 3.75
CA GLU A 10 35.06 0.05 4.85
C GLU A 10 35.40 1.49 4.39
N SER A 11 36.15 1.66 3.30
CA SER A 11 36.41 2.99 2.72
C SER A 11 35.20 3.65 2.06
N LEU A 12 34.18 2.87 1.67
CA LEU A 12 32.95 3.38 1.05
C LEU A 12 31.92 3.83 2.09
N LEU A 13 31.89 3.13 3.23
CA LEU A 13 30.88 3.34 4.28
C LEU A 13 31.37 4.27 5.39
N PHE A 14 32.68 4.34 5.63
CA PHE A 14 33.25 5.12 6.72
C PHE A 14 34.39 6.01 6.20
N GLN A 15 34.19 7.32 6.27
CA GLN A 15 35.27 8.29 6.11
C GLN A 15 35.97 8.44 7.46
N TYR A 16 37.11 7.76 7.64
CA TYR A 16 37.95 7.82 8.84
C TYR A 16 38.71 9.16 8.98
N GLU A 17 38.14 10.23 8.45
CA GLU A 17 38.73 11.56 8.59
C GLU A 17 38.47 12.06 10.01
N THR A 18 39.50 12.59 10.65
CA THR A 18 39.37 13.25 11.94
C THR A 18 38.50 14.51 11.78
N THR A 19 37.58 14.73 12.72
CA THR A 19 36.70 15.91 12.82
C THR A 19 37.43 17.26 12.62
N ASN A 20 38.72 17.30 12.95
CA ASN A 20 39.57 18.50 12.86
C ASN A 20 39.85 19.02 11.43
N LYS A 21 39.50 18.30 10.35
CA LYS A 21 39.68 18.83 8.97
C LYS A 21 38.74 19.99 8.64
N THR A 22 37.60 20.09 9.33
CA THR A 22 36.56 21.12 9.10
C THR A 22 36.55 22.23 10.14
N ASP A 23 37.21 22.05 11.27
CA ASP A 23 37.07 22.94 12.43
C ASP A 23 37.65 24.35 12.21
N PHE A 24 38.52 24.54 11.22
CA PHE A 24 39.07 25.86 10.84
C PHE A 24 38.49 26.43 9.53
N ARG A 25 37.34 25.94 9.06
CA ARG A 25 36.67 26.45 7.83
C ARG A 25 35.37 27.20 8.11
N TYR A 26 35.13 27.61 9.35
CA TYR A 26 34.04 28.54 9.68
C TYR A 26 34.26 29.86 8.93
N GLY A 27 33.43 30.13 7.92
CA GLY A 27 33.50 31.34 7.08
C GLY A 27 34.20 31.18 5.73
N ALA A 28 34.71 29.99 5.39
CA ALA A 28 35.22 29.75 4.03
C ALA A 28 34.05 29.78 3.03
N ILE A 29 33.95 30.85 2.24
CA ILE A 29 32.99 30.99 1.15
C ILE A 29 33.34 29.92 0.12
N LYS A 30 32.68 28.76 0.20
CA LYS A 30 32.72 27.79 -0.87
C LYS A 30 31.99 28.45 -2.05
N GLU A 31 32.66 28.58 -3.19
CA GLU A 31 31.97 28.93 -4.41
C GLU A 31 30.84 27.91 -4.59
N TYR A 32 29.59 28.37 -4.49
CA TYR A 32 28.45 27.52 -4.77
C TYR A 32 28.63 26.99 -6.19
N PRO A 33 28.57 25.67 -6.41
CA PRO A 33 28.66 25.14 -7.76
C PRO A 33 27.52 25.78 -8.54
N LYS A 34 27.85 26.67 -9.49
CA LYS A 34 26.87 27.25 -10.40
C LYS A 34 26.16 26.07 -11.04
N THR A 35 24.89 25.90 -10.72
CA THR A 35 24.08 24.83 -11.28
C THR A 35 23.95 25.12 -12.77
N VAL A 36 24.86 24.55 -13.56
CA VAL A 36 24.71 24.55 -15.02
C VAL A 36 23.50 23.67 -15.29
N TYR A 37 22.41 24.28 -15.76
CA TYR A 37 21.22 23.55 -16.17
C TYR A 37 21.64 22.56 -17.27
N LYS A 38 21.73 21.29 -16.89
CA LYS A 38 21.83 20.21 -17.85
C LYS A 38 20.41 19.98 -18.35
N PRO A 39 20.08 20.33 -19.61
CA PRO A 39 18.78 19.98 -20.15
C PRO A 39 18.61 18.47 -19.97
N ARG A 40 17.47 18.07 -19.40
CA ARG A 40 17.13 16.66 -19.30
C ARG A 40 17.29 16.08 -20.70
N ALA A 41 18.08 15.01 -20.85
CA ALA A 41 18.11 14.27 -22.09
C ALA A 41 16.65 13.99 -22.46
N SER A 42 16.22 14.54 -23.60
CA SER A 42 14.87 14.31 -24.13
C SER A 42 14.63 12.82 -24.00
N HIS A 43 13.57 12.44 -23.28
CA HIS A 43 13.23 11.06 -22.96
C HIS A 43 13.79 10.11 -24.02
N SER A 44 14.73 9.24 -23.65
CA SER A 44 15.16 8.20 -24.57
C SER A 44 13.88 7.54 -25.06
N VAL A 45 13.57 7.70 -26.35
CA VAL A 45 12.37 7.13 -26.94
C VAL A 45 12.49 5.65 -26.63
N ARG A 46 11.66 5.13 -25.72
CA ARG A 46 11.62 3.69 -25.46
C ARG A 46 11.50 3.04 -26.83
N GLY A 47 12.40 2.11 -27.14
CA GLY A 47 12.26 1.29 -28.33
C GLY A 47 10.82 0.83 -28.40
N ARG A 48 10.14 1.16 -29.50
CA ARG A 48 8.71 0.86 -29.65
C ARG A 48 8.53 -0.64 -29.38
N PRO A 49 7.56 -1.05 -28.55
CA PRO A 49 7.30 -2.47 -28.35
C PRO A 49 7.04 -3.14 -29.71
N LEU A 50 7.39 -4.42 -29.87
CA LEU A 50 7.25 -5.20 -31.11
C LEU A 50 5.80 -5.34 -31.63
N TYR A 51 4.83 -4.63 -31.05
CA TYR A 51 3.46 -4.58 -31.51
C TYR A 51 3.31 -3.43 -32.52
N LYS A 52 3.48 -3.76 -33.80
CA LYS A 52 3.47 -2.84 -34.95
C LYS A 52 2.17 -2.01 -35.13
N HIS A 53 1.10 -2.32 -34.37
CA HIS A 53 -0.26 -1.80 -34.62
C HIS A 53 -1.04 -1.37 -33.36
N ILE A 54 -0.38 -0.89 -32.31
CA ILE A 54 -1.09 -0.30 -31.16
C ILE A 54 -1.75 1.04 -31.56
N HIS A 55 -1.11 1.79 -32.47
CA HIS A 55 -1.59 3.10 -32.92
C HIS A 55 -2.60 3.02 -34.07
N THR A 56 -2.61 1.93 -34.84
CA THR A 56 -3.47 1.79 -36.02
C THR A 56 -4.78 1.09 -35.73
N MET A 57 -5.02 0.60 -34.49
CA MET A 57 -6.13 -0.29 -34.15
C MET A 57 -6.45 -1.21 -35.32
N ALA A 58 -5.47 -2.02 -35.78
CA ALA A 58 -5.65 -2.81 -36.99
C ALA A 58 -7.01 -3.52 -36.92
N GLU A 59 -7.91 -3.15 -37.84
CA GLU A 59 -9.29 -3.58 -37.80
C GLU A 59 -9.31 -5.10 -37.75
N TRP A 60 -10.06 -5.62 -36.79
CA TRP A 60 -10.45 -7.01 -36.86
C TRP A 60 -11.11 -7.18 -38.24
N LYS A 61 -10.51 -7.98 -39.12
CA LYS A 61 -11.09 -8.33 -40.41
C LYS A 61 -12.27 -9.27 -40.14
N GLY A 62 -13.39 -8.71 -39.69
CA GLY A 62 -14.60 -9.43 -39.27
C GLY A 62 -15.30 -8.81 -38.05
N ALA A 63 -16.50 -9.31 -37.74
CA ALA A 63 -17.20 -8.93 -36.51
C ALA A 63 -16.34 -9.29 -35.30
N ARG A 64 -16.07 -8.32 -34.42
CA ARG A 64 -15.35 -8.58 -33.17
C ARG A 64 -16.13 -9.63 -32.38
N PRO A 65 -15.46 -10.68 -31.84
CA PRO A 65 -16.13 -11.61 -30.95
C PRO A 65 -16.68 -10.81 -29.77
N SER A 66 -17.90 -11.12 -29.35
CA SER A 66 -18.50 -10.44 -28.19
C SER A 66 -17.57 -10.62 -26.99
N PHE A 67 -17.45 -9.56 -26.18
CA PHE A 67 -16.60 -9.57 -24.99
C PHE A 67 -16.95 -10.75 -24.05
N ASP A 68 -18.22 -11.15 -24.05
CA ASP A 68 -18.77 -12.33 -23.38
C ASP A 68 -18.09 -13.67 -23.72
N LEU A 69 -17.46 -13.80 -24.88
CA LEU A 69 -16.73 -15.02 -25.29
C LEU A 69 -15.31 -15.06 -24.72
N MET A 70 -14.76 -13.91 -24.34
CA MET A 70 -13.42 -13.79 -23.76
C MET A 70 -13.42 -13.90 -22.24
N ILE A 71 -14.61 -13.91 -21.64
CA ILE A 71 -14.81 -14.01 -20.20
C ILE A 71 -14.87 -15.50 -19.82
N THR A 72 -13.84 -16.02 -19.15
CA THR A 72 -13.79 -17.39 -18.63
C THR A 72 -14.05 -17.44 -17.11
N PRO A 73 -14.66 -18.52 -16.60
CA PRO A 73 -14.75 -18.75 -15.15
C PRO A 73 -13.36 -18.79 -14.50
N LYS A 74 -13.25 -18.27 -13.28
CA LYS A 74 -12.01 -18.36 -12.50
C LYS A 74 -11.68 -19.83 -12.22
N GLU A 75 -10.47 -20.29 -12.53
CA GLU A 75 -10.10 -21.71 -12.45
C GLU A 75 -10.34 -22.35 -11.06
N ILE A 76 -10.06 -21.59 -9.99
CA ILE A 76 -10.11 -22.09 -8.61
C ILE A 76 -11.54 -22.06 -8.06
N VAL A 77 -12.19 -20.89 -8.12
CA VAL A 77 -13.51 -20.68 -7.48
C VAL A 77 -14.65 -21.14 -8.40
N ARG A 78 -14.36 -21.34 -9.70
CA ARG A 78 -15.33 -21.67 -10.77
C ARG A 78 -16.54 -20.74 -10.85
N THR A 79 -16.45 -19.56 -10.24
CA THR A 79 -17.49 -18.54 -10.31
C THR A 79 -17.63 -18.06 -11.74
N ASN A 80 -18.85 -18.10 -12.26
CA ASN A 80 -19.17 -17.51 -13.55
C ASN A 80 -19.13 -15.98 -13.42
N PRO A 81 -18.16 -15.28 -14.02
CA PRO A 81 -18.07 -13.82 -13.98
C PRO A 81 -19.26 -13.09 -14.63
N LYS A 82 -20.09 -13.78 -15.43
CA LYS A 82 -21.36 -13.22 -15.95
C LYS A 82 -22.45 -13.13 -14.88
N VAL A 83 -22.29 -13.88 -13.79
CA VAL A 83 -23.21 -13.86 -12.65
C VAL A 83 -22.62 -12.94 -11.59
N VAL A 84 -23.23 -11.77 -11.43
CA VAL A 84 -22.86 -10.84 -10.36
C VAL A 84 -23.15 -11.49 -9.02
N GLN A 85 -22.19 -11.41 -8.09
CA GLN A 85 -22.39 -11.88 -6.73
C GLN A 85 -23.52 -11.07 -6.09
N LYS A 86 -24.59 -11.74 -5.67
CA LYS A 86 -25.67 -11.09 -4.94
C LYS A 86 -25.13 -10.53 -3.61
N PRO A 87 -25.58 -9.34 -3.17
CA PRO A 87 -25.22 -8.84 -1.86
C PRO A 87 -25.61 -9.88 -0.81
N PHE A 88 -24.75 -10.07 0.18
CA PHE A 88 -25.03 -10.99 1.27
C PHE A 88 -26.24 -10.47 2.06
N SER A 89 -27.40 -11.12 1.90
CA SER A 89 -28.54 -10.95 2.80
C SER A 89 -28.29 -11.80 4.03
N LYS A 90 -28.30 -11.16 5.21
CA LYS A 90 -28.31 -11.92 6.47
C LYS A 90 -29.53 -12.86 6.44
N PRO A 91 -29.37 -14.16 6.77
CA PRO A 91 -30.51 -15.04 6.90
C PRO A 91 -31.47 -14.50 7.96
N ILE A 92 -32.76 -14.79 7.78
CA ILE A 92 -33.79 -14.46 8.78
C ILE A 92 -33.52 -15.36 9.99
N ASP A 93 -33.42 -14.74 11.16
CA ASP A 93 -33.17 -15.43 12.43
C ASP A 93 -34.52 -15.79 13.06
N GLU A 94 -34.96 -17.04 12.87
CA GLU A 94 -36.26 -17.55 13.32
C GLU A 94 -36.33 -17.69 14.85
N GLU A 95 -35.21 -18.03 15.49
CA GLU A 95 -35.12 -18.26 16.95
C GLU A 95 -34.85 -16.98 17.75
N ARG A 96 -34.79 -15.83 17.07
CA ARG A 96 -34.42 -14.54 17.65
C ARG A 96 -35.23 -14.16 18.89
N GLU A 97 -36.52 -14.50 18.93
CA GLU A 97 -37.41 -14.21 20.06
C GLU A 97 -37.18 -15.12 21.26
N GLU A 98 -36.95 -16.41 21.01
CA GLU A 98 -36.68 -17.41 22.06
C GLU A 98 -35.32 -17.19 22.71
N VAL A 99 -34.31 -16.88 21.89
CA VAL A 99 -32.98 -16.50 22.35
C VAL A 99 -33.02 -15.22 23.16
N GLN A 100 -33.85 -14.24 22.77
CA GLN A 100 -34.00 -12.99 23.54
C GLN A 100 -34.56 -13.20 24.95
N LYS A 101 -35.45 -14.18 25.13
CA LYS A 101 -36.03 -14.52 26.43
C LYS A 101 -35.05 -15.24 27.35
N SER A 102 -34.16 -16.07 26.79
CA SER A 102 -33.24 -16.91 27.55
C SER A 102 -31.88 -16.26 27.85
N ARG A 103 -31.46 -15.29 27.03
CA ARG A 103 -30.18 -14.60 27.22
C ARG A 103 -30.24 -13.50 28.29
N PRO A 104 -29.10 -13.10 28.88
CA PRO A 104 -29.01 -11.90 29.70
C PRO A 104 -29.49 -10.65 28.96
N ARG A 105 -30.10 -9.71 29.70
CA ARG A 105 -30.63 -8.46 29.15
C ARG A 105 -29.53 -7.63 28.50
N LEU A 106 -29.76 -7.18 27.27
CA LEU A 106 -28.85 -6.32 26.54
C LEU A 106 -29.15 -4.86 26.89
N VAL A 107 -28.20 -4.18 27.53
CA VAL A 107 -28.33 -2.76 27.90
C VAL A 107 -27.36 -1.94 27.07
N MET A 108 -27.85 -0.89 26.44
CA MET A 108 -27.06 0.08 25.69
C MET A 108 -26.94 1.39 26.49
N THR A 109 -25.74 1.94 26.59
CA THR A 109 -25.45 3.16 27.36
C THR A 109 -25.91 4.42 26.62
N PRO A 110 -26.78 5.27 27.18
CA PRO A 110 -27.11 5.37 28.61
C PRO A 110 -28.36 4.57 29.00
N ALA A 111 -28.15 3.45 29.70
CA ALA A 111 -29.13 2.67 30.45
C ALA A 111 -30.46 2.29 29.75
N VAL A 112 -30.49 2.14 28.42
CA VAL A 112 -31.66 1.62 27.70
C VAL A 112 -31.52 0.11 27.52
N SER A 113 -32.45 -0.66 28.07
CA SER A 113 -32.62 -2.09 27.77
C SER A 113 -33.14 -2.24 26.34
N MET A 114 -32.33 -2.84 25.47
CA MET A 114 -32.68 -3.06 24.06
C MET A 114 -33.77 -4.12 23.87
N ASP A 115 -34.04 -4.87 24.93
CA ASP A 115 -35.03 -5.95 24.96
C ASP A 115 -36.42 -5.46 25.38
N ASP A 116 -36.52 -4.30 26.04
CA ASP A 116 -37.80 -3.69 26.46
C ASP A 116 -38.40 -2.79 25.37
N ILE A 117 -37.78 -2.77 24.18
CA ILE A 117 -38.23 -1.94 23.05
C ILE A 117 -39.11 -2.81 22.15
N ASP A 118 -40.42 -2.67 22.31
CA ASP A 118 -41.41 -3.39 21.51
C ASP A 118 -41.36 -2.98 20.02
N ASP A 119 -41.08 -1.71 19.74
CA ASP A 119 -41.03 -1.21 18.37
C ASP A 119 -39.70 -1.58 17.67
N PRO A 120 -39.74 -2.43 16.62
CA PRO A 120 -38.55 -2.80 15.87
C PRO A 120 -37.91 -1.60 15.16
N GLN A 121 -38.67 -0.56 14.80
CA GLN A 121 -38.12 0.63 14.17
C GLN A 121 -37.29 1.44 15.16
N ALA A 122 -37.84 1.77 16.33
CA ALA A 122 -37.10 2.43 17.42
C ALA A 122 -35.82 1.67 17.80
N ARG A 123 -35.90 0.34 17.90
CA ARG A 123 -34.73 -0.51 18.18
C ARG A 123 -33.65 -0.40 17.11
N ASN A 124 -34.05 -0.41 15.84
CA ASN A 124 -33.12 -0.29 14.71
C ASN A 124 -32.48 1.11 14.65
N ILE A 125 -33.23 2.16 14.98
CA ILE A 125 -32.72 3.54 15.06
C ILE A 125 -31.66 3.63 16.16
N LEU A 126 -31.93 3.09 17.35
CA LEU A 126 -30.97 3.12 18.45
C LEU A 126 -29.69 2.33 18.15
N CYS A 127 -29.83 1.10 17.65
CA CYS A 127 -28.69 0.29 17.17
C CYS A 127 -27.94 0.98 16.02
N GLY A 128 -28.67 1.74 15.19
CA GLY A 128 -28.15 2.45 14.05
C GLY A 128 -27.39 3.70 14.44
N ASP A 129 -27.90 4.52 15.35
CA ASP A 129 -27.43 5.89 15.52
C ASP A 129 -26.47 6.06 16.69
N MET A 130 -26.53 5.15 17.67
CA MET A 130 -25.60 5.16 18.79
C MET A 130 -24.21 4.65 18.37
N TYR A 131 -23.19 5.37 18.85
CA TYR A 131 -21.76 5.07 18.63
C TYR A 131 -21.31 4.96 17.16
N LYS A 132 -22.06 5.53 16.21
CA LYS A 132 -21.50 5.80 14.87
C LYS A 132 -20.56 7.01 14.93
N SER A 133 -19.31 6.81 14.51
CA SER A 133 -18.39 7.92 14.23
C SER A 133 -18.98 8.84 13.16
N GLN A 134 -18.64 10.14 13.19
CA GLN A 134 -19.01 11.10 12.15
C GLN A 134 -18.69 10.56 10.75
N MET A 135 -17.49 9.99 10.60
CA MET A 135 -17.05 9.29 9.40
C MET A 135 -18.09 8.27 8.92
N ARG A 136 -18.55 7.35 9.79
CA ARG A 136 -19.53 6.33 9.40
C ARG A 136 -20.89 6.92 9.02
N ARG A 137 -21.31 8.04 9.63
CA ARG A 137 -22.56 8.74 9.25
C ARG A 137 -22.47 9.32 7.84
N GLU A 138 -21.31 9.86 7.47
CA GLU A 138 -21.06 10.42 6.14
C GLU A 138 -20.90 9.34 5.05
N TYR A 139 -20.36 8.17 5.38
CA TYR A 139 -20.18 7.06 4.43
C TYR A 139 -21.45 6.25 4.15
N VAL A 140 -22.45 6.26 5.04
CA VAL A 140 -23.71 5.53 4.81
C VAL A 140 -24.47 6.04 3.57
N PRO A 141 -24.77 7.34 3.39
CA PRO A 141 -25.47 7.83 2.21
C PRO A 141 -24.67 7.63 0.90
N LEU A 142 -23.34 7.49 0.98
CA LEU A 142 -22.49 7.17 -0.18
C LEU A 142 -22.62 5.70 -0.64
N ASN A 143 -22.98 4.80 0.28
CA ASN A 143 -23.08 3.36 0.03
C ASN A 143 -24.50 2.86 -0.17
N VAL A 144 -25.52 3.66 0.17
CA VAL A 144 -26.88 3.38 -0.28
C VAL A 144 -26.89 3.62 -1.78
N ALA A 145 -26.75 2.54 -2.56
CA ALA A 145 -27.02 2.57 -3.99
C ALA A 145 -28.34 3.32 -4.17
N SER A 146 -28.29 4.44 -4.89
CA SER A 146 -29.40 5.37 -5.04
C SER A 146 -30.55 4.64 -5.73
N GLN A 147 -31.40 3.99 -4.93
CA GLN A 147 -32.46 3.09 -5.40
C GLN A 147 -33.49 3.82 -6.27
N ASP A 148 -33.54 5.16 -6.17
CA ASP A 148 -34.49 6.01 -6.88
C ASP A 148 -33.91 6.74 -8.10
N ILE A 149 -32.61 6.61 -8.41
CA ILE A 149 -32.04 7.20 -9.62
C ILE A 149 -32.12 6.16 -10.74
N LYS A 150 -33.32 5.99 -11.30
CA LYS A 150 -33.50 5.25 -12.55
C LYS A 150 -33.04 6.14 -13.70
N ALA A 151 -32.04 5.69 -14.46
CA ALA A 151 -31.73 6.31 -15.74
C ALA A 151 -32.99 6.29 -16.62
N PRO A 152 -33.40 7.41 -17.25
CA PRO A 152 -34.64 7.49 -18.02
C PRO A 152 -34.66 6.65 -19.30
N LEU A 153 -33.60 5.88 -19.57
CA LEU A 153 -33.48 4.99 -20.73
C LEU A 153 -33.18 3.55 -20.28
N PRO A 154 -33.97 2.55 -20.71
CA PRO A 154 -33.72 1.17 -20.37
C PRO A 154 -32.48 0.67 -21.12
N GLY A 155 -31.45 0.25 -20.39
CA GLY A 155 -30.36 -0.57 -20.93
C GLY A 155 -28.95 0.00 -20.86
N LEU A 156 -28.74 1.20 -20.31
CA LEU A 156 -27.39 1.70 -20.03
C LEU A 156 -27.25 2.05 -18.55
N PRO A 157 -26.17 1.61 -17.87
CA PRO A 157 -25.91 2.07 -16.51
C PRO A 157 -25.78 3.61 -16.55
N ALA A 158 -26.41 4.29 -15.59
CA ALA A 158 -26.30 5.73 -15.46
C ALA A 158 -24.81 6.12 -15.48
N PRO A 159 -24.42 7.20 -16.19
CA PRO A 159 -23.04 7.66 -16.18
C PRO A 159 -22.61 7.87 -14.73
N ALA A 160 -21.41 7.40 -14.39
CA ALA A 160 -20.86 7.57 -13.06
C ALA A 160 -20.89 9.07 -12.73
N ASN A 161 -21.72 9.47 -11.77
CA ASN A 161 -21.77 10.85 -11.31
C ASN A 161 -20.53 11.04 -10.43
N PRO A 162 -19.47 11.71 -10.91
CA PRO A 162 -18.24 11.78 -10.14
C PRO A 162 -18.49 12.74 -8.98
N ILE A 163 -18.71 12.17 -7.79
CA ILE A 163 -18.76 12.96 -6.56
C ILE A 163 -17.38 13.60 -6.40
N THR A 164 -17.31 14.91 -6.57
CA THR A 164 -16.11 15.70 -6.29
C THR A 164 -15.95 15.78 -4.78
N LEU A 165 -15.29 14.76 -4.22
CA LEU A 165 -14.87 14.82 -2.82
C LEU A 165 -13.93 16.02 -2.66
N PRO A 166 -14.22 16.97 -1.75
CA PRO A 166 -13.27 18.01 -1.43
C PRO A 166 -11.99 17.33 -0.96
N LYS A 167 -10.83 17.78 -1.49
CA LYS A 167 -9.54 17.27 -1.02
C LYS A 167 -9.49 17.47 0.50
N LEU A 168 -9.32 16.38 1.24
CA LEU A 168 -9.09 16.40 2.68
C LEU A 168 -7.94 17.37 2.96
N GLN A 169 -8.29 18.57 3.43
CA GLN A 169 -7.29 19.50 3.92
C GLN A 169 -6.90 19.03 5.31
N PRO A 170 -5.60 18.90 5.61
CA PRO A 170 -5.18 18.62 6.97
C PRO A 170 -5.71 19.73 7.88
N PRO A 171 -6.04 19.42 9.14
CA PRO A 171 -6.44 20.44 10.10
C PRO A 171 -5.37 21.54 10.16
N LEU A 172 -5.81 22.80 10.24
CA LEU A 172 -4.91 23.93 10.34
C LEU A 172 -4.17 23.86 11.69
N VAL A 173 -2.98 23.27 11.68
CA VAL A 173 -2.06 23.29 12.82
C VAL A 173 -1.29 24.61 12.78
N SER A 174 -1.36 25.37 13.87
CA SER A 174 -0.64 26.62 14.04
C SER A 174 0.88 26.40 13.87
N PRO A 175 1.63 27.38 13.30
CA PRO A 175 3.06 27.22 13.04
C PRO A 175 3.89 26.86 14.28
N GLU A 176 3.49 27.35 15.45
CA GLU A 176 4.15 27.10 16.74
C GLU A 176 4.20 25.60 17.08
N TRP A 177 3.13 24.86 16.77
CA TRP A 177 2.98 23.44 17.10
C TRP A 177 3.68 22.54 16.07
N ARG A 178 4.04 23.08 14.90
CA ARG A 178 4.82 22.35 13.88
C ARG A 178 6.25 22.09 14.34
N MET A 179 6.83 23.00 15.12
CA MET A 179 8.21 22.84 15.61
C MET A 179 8.31 21.75 16.67
N GLU A 180 7.38 21.73 17.63
CA GLU A 180 7.35 20.73 18.69
C GLU A 180 7.05 19.33 18.16
N SER A 181 6.05 19.19 17.27
CA SER A 181 5.70 17.90 16.66
C SER A 181 6.83 17.34 15.80
N VAL A 182 7.53 18.17 15.02
CA VAL A 182 8.72 17.74 14.24
C VAL A 182 9.85 17.33 15.17
N SER A 183 10.09 18.06 16.26
CA SER A 183 11.14 17.70 17.24
C SER A 183 10.84 16.38 17.96
N TRP A 184 9.56 16.08 18.19
CA TRP A 184 9.10 14.84 18.80
C TRP A 184 9.15 13.66 17.82
N ASP A 185 8.71 13.87 16.57
CA ASP A 185 8.73 12.86 15.50
C ASP A 185 10.17 12.48 15.10
N GLN A 186 11.10 13.44 15.12
CA GLN A 186 12.53 13.16 14.92
C GLN A 186 13.15 12.30 16.04
N LYS A 187 12.58 12.30 17.24
CA LYS A 187 13.04 11.43 18.35
C LYS A 187 12.50 10.01 18.24
N GLN A 188 11.50 9.76 17.40
CA GLN A 188 10.94 8.42 17.23
C GLN A 188 11.84 7.56 16.32
N LEU A 189 12.24 6.39 16.80
CA LEU A 189 12.83 5.37 15.92
C LEU A 189 11.73 4.86 14.97
N ARG A 190 11.82 5.26 13.70
CA ARG A 190 10.88 4.84 12.64
C ARG A 190 11.11 3.41 12.14
N THR A 191 12.21 2.78 12.55
CA THR A 191 12.59 1.43 12.16
C THR A 191 12.65 0.53 13.39
N TYR A 192 12.15 -0.71 13.25
CA TYR A 192 12.26 -1.76 14.27
C TYR A 192 13.71 -2.22 14.54
N SER A 193 14.68 -1.73 13.76
CA SER A 193 16.10 -2.08 13.84
C SER A 193 16.92 -0.94 14.43
N ASP A 194 17.90 -1.30 15.25
CA ASP A 194 18.89 -0.35 15.74
C ASP A 194 19.77 0.17 14.58
N HIS A 195 20.08 1.47 14.61
CA HIS A 195 20.83 2.16 13.56
C HIS A 195 22.35 2.15 13.83
N THR A 196 22.78 1.60 14.96
CA THR A 196 24.18 1.55 15.38
C THR A 196 25.02 0.63 14.49
N ARG A 197 26.30 1.00 14.31
CA ARG A 197 27.29 0.22 13.54
C ARG A 197 27.40 -1.23 14.02
N ASP A 198 27.37 -1.41 15.34
CA ASP A 198 27.59 -2.71 15.98
C ASP A 198 26.43 -3.65 15.72
N PHE A 199 25.20 -3.14 15.61
CA PHE A 199 24.03 -3.93 15.22
C PHE A 199 24.16 -4.49 13.80
N TRP A 200 24.53 -3.67 12.82
CA TRP A 200 24.63 -4.10 11.41
C TRP A 200 25.85 -4.98 11.12
N LEU A 201 26.96 -4.75 11.81
CA LEU A 201 28.19 -5.53 11.62
C LEU A 201 28.28 -6.77 12.51
N GLY A 202 27.53 -6.81 13.62
CA GLY A 202 27.45 -7.97 14.52
C GLY A 202 26.54 -9.09 14.00
N GLN A 203 25.68 -8.81 13.02
CA GLN A 203 24.82 -9.82 12.42
C GLN A 203 25.64 -10.84 11.63
N LYS A 204 25.48 -12.12 11.97
CA LYS A 204 26.03 -13.22 11.17
C LYS A 204 25.25 -13.27 9.85
N VAL A 205 25.92 -12.91 8.76
CA VAL A 205 25.35 -13.03 7.41
C VAL A 205 24.91 -14.49 7.19
N PRO A 206 23.69 -14.75 6.69
CA PRO A 206 23.25 -16.11 6.41
C PRO A 206 24.21 -16.79 5.44
N ARG A 207 24.46 -18.09 5.67
CA ARG A 207 25.35 -18.88 4.81
C ARG A 207 24.76 -18.93 3.39
N CYS A 208 25.44 -18.28 2.45
CA CYS A 208 25.03 -18.29 1.05
C CYS A 208 25.58 -19.55 0.36
N ARG A 209 24.68 -20.50 0.08
CA ARG A 209 25.01 -21.78 -0.58
C ARG A 209 25.74 -21.58 -1.92
N ALA A 210 25.30 -20.62 -2.75
CA ALA A 210 25.96 -20.31 -4.01
C ALA A 210 27.39 -19.78 -3.84
N CYS A 211 27.66 -19.03 -2.77
CA CYS A 211 29.02 -18.57 -2.45
C CYS A 211 29.92 -19.73 -1.99
N GLU A 212 29.37 -20.72 -1.29
CA GLU A 212 30.11 -21.91 -0.87
C GLU A 212 30.44 -22.80 -2.07
N GLU A 213 29.48 -23.04 -2.94
CA GLU A 213 29.64 -23.83 -4.18
C GLU A 213 30.65 -23.19 -5.15
N THR A 214 30.57 -21.87 -5.36
CA THR A 214 31.55 -21.15 -6.21
C THR A 214 32.95 -21.18 -5.63
N ALA A 215 33.10 -21.08 -4.30
CA ALA A 215 34.40 -21.19 -3.64
C ALA A 215 35.02 -22.60 -3.79
N ILE A 216 34.20 -23.67 -3.79
CA ILE A 216 34.65 -25.04 -4.06
C ILE A 216 35.13 -25.17 -5.51
N ILE A 217 34.35 -24.67 -6.47
CA ILE A 217 34.69 -24.71 -7.90
C ILE A 217 36.00 -23.95 -8.17
N ASP A 218 36.18 -22.77 -7.58
CA ASP A 218 37.39 -21.97 -7.75
C ASP A 218 38.62 -22.64 -7.14
N LYS A 219 38.48 -23.30 -5.98
CA LYS A 219 39.55 -24.13 -5.41
C LYS A 219 39.93 -25.27 -6.34
N HIS A 220 38.94 -25.98 -6.89
CA HIS A 220 39.17 -27.07 -7.84
C HIS A 220 39.87 -26.58 -9.11
N ARG A 221 39.43 -25.45 -9.68
CA ARG A 221 40.08 -24.82 -10.84
C ARG A 221 41.52 -24.40 -10.57
N LYS A 222 41.80 -23.89 -9.36
CA LYS A 222 43.17 -23.55 -8.93
C LYS A 222 44.05 -24.79 -8.80
N MET A 223 43.55 -25.89 -8.25
CA MET A 223 44.29 -27.16 -8.18
C MET A 223 44.61 -27.69 -9.57
N ILE A 224 43.65 -27.70 -10.50
CA ILE A 224 43.89 -28.13 -11.88
C ILE A 224 44.97 -27.27 -12.56
N LYS A 225 44.95 -25.95 -12.33
CA LYS A 225 45.96 -25.04 -12.89
C LYS A 225 47.36 -25.25 -12.29
N GLN A 226 47.45 -25.70 -11.05
CA GLN A 226 48.73 -26.02 -10.40
C GLN A 226 49.30 -27.36 -10.87
N VAL A 227 48.45 -28.35 -11.17
CA VAL A 227 48.87 -29.67 -11.69
C VAL A 227 49.31 -29.59 -13.16
N LYS A 228 48.80 -28.62 -13.93
CA LYS A 228 49.19 -28.40 -15.35
C LYS A 228 50.47 -27.57 -15.53
N LYS A 229 51.15 -27.21 -14.44
CA LYS A 229 52.43 -26.48 -14.45
C LYS A 229 53.53 -27.42 -14.01
#